data_AF-A0A9N8DQ44-F1
#
_entry.id   AF-A0A9N8DQ44-F1
#
_cell.length_a   1.000
_cell.length_b   1.000
_cell.length_c   1.000
_cell.angle_alpha   90.00
_cell.angle_beta   90.00
_cell.angle_gamma   90.00
#
_symmetry.space_group_name_H-M   'P 1'
#
loop_
_entity.id
_entity.type
_entity.pdbx_description
1 polymer ?
#
loop_
_entity_poly.entity_id
_entity_poly.type
_entity_poly.pdbx_seq_one_letter_code
_entity_poly.pdbx_strand_id
1 'polypeptide(L)'
;MASMIPASQLRNTTAPKKYTKVNGITKLNPAWKRWKDAQQDGQPGTTALYPKQALPVVTNMEDHKKLCEASVAAGGEEIPLAEATVATMEIMQEPEIALEAGMAADEVIDELGKVLNKYEVPMGLMNKLMVLTEYDLLEFTVDDSGSMNNTSDTVDAHRHPQTRWQEAQSRLKAMLEILAYVPFPQIHVCFLNRSDRLVLQRNGRSPEAFMADAYQQIDQAFRRPPSGTTPVLERMHESLARGEGRNVSRYLFCDGQPNGGNHAKAEIVRMLMNRPNPQGNPMTFLSCTGDDDQVEWMKDAEEIISYCAECDDFNDEADEVHRDQGTALPFTVGFYLICSLVAAMNPDDLDAMDESVPFTKSTLDNLLGIEHDERTYRHYFDCFLAAQRKRTVDRDDWGRPKRTDQLKKSFNWKPLYQDFLQAPLANQIPAVQNFKMQLAQ
;
A
#
# COMPACT_ATOMS: atom_id res chain seq x y z
N MET A 1 3.48 -13.55 -19.67
CA MET A 1 4.52 -12.54 -19.99
C MET A 1 5.66 -12.74 -19.01
N ALA A 2 6.93 -12.54 -19.38
CA ALA A 2 8.01 -12.67 -18.39
C ALA A 2 7.91 -11.52 -17.38
N SER A 3 7.83 -11.84 -16.08
CA SER A 3 7.75 -10.86 -15.00
C SER A 3 8.90 -9.84 -15.11
N MET A 4 8.58 -8.55 -14.98
CA MET A 4 9.59 -7.51 -15.01
C MET A 4 10.35 -7.48 -13.69
N ILE A 5 11.68 -7.36 -13.76
CA ILE A 5 12.58 -7.29 -12.61
C ILE A 5 12.60 -5.85 -12.08
N PRO A 6 12.26 -5.59 -10.80
CA PRO A 6 12.48 -4.28 -10.17
C PRO A 6 13.96 -3.91 -10.18
N ALA A 7 14.28 -2.67 -10.51
CA ALA A 7 15.67 -2.28 -10.75
C ALA A 7 16.53 -2.22 -9.47
N SER A 8 15.91 -2.11 -8.29
CA SER A 8 16.60 -2.32 -6.99
C SER A 8 17.29 -3.69 -6.89
N GLN A 9 16.76 -4.73 -7.54
CA GLN A 9 17.24 -6.12 -7.42
C GLN A 9 18.37 -6.50 -8.40
N LEU A 10 18.75 -5.62 -9.33
CA LEU A 10 19.82 -5.90 -10.31
C LEU A 10 21.22 -5.51 -9.81
N ARG A 11 21.32 -4.83 -8.66
CA ARG A 11 22.55 -4.30 -8.05
C ARG A 11 23.60 -5.36 -7.66
N ASN A 12 23.19 -6.60 -7.39
CA ASN A 12 24.11 -7.66 -6.93
C ASN A 12 24.29 -8.81 -7.94
N THR A 13 23.82 -8.66 -9.17
CA THR A 13 23.92 -9.71 -10.20
C THR A 13 25.13 -9.52 -11.10
N THR A 14 25.66 -10.61 -11.66
CA THR A 14 26.73 -10.55 -12.65
C THR A 14 26.26 -9.82 -13.91
N ALA A 15 27.07 -8.90 -14.43
CA ALA A 15 26.74 -8.09 -15.61
C ALA A 15 26.34 -8.96 -16.82
N PRO A 16 25.15 -8.78 -17.40
CA PRO A 16 24.77 -9.44 -18.64
C PRO A 16 25.72 -9.03 -19.78
N LYS A 17 25.79 -9.82 -20.86
CA LYS A 17 26.56 -9.41 -22.04
C LYS A 17 25.99 -8.10 -22.60
N LYS A 18 26.84 -7.09 -22.81
CA LYS A 18 26.45 -5.76 -23.32
C LYS A 18 25.73 -5.81 -24.66
N TYR A 19 26.11 -6.75 -25.52
CA TYR A 19 25.52 -6.93 -26.84
C TYR A 19 25.02 -8.36 -27.03
N THR A 20 23.89 -8.52 -27.72
CA THR A 20 23.39 -9.82 -28.21
C THR A 20 23.25 -9.76 -29.73
N LYS A 21 23.29 -10.92 -30.40
CA LYS A 21 22.97 -11.02 -31.83
C LYS A 21 21.54 -11.52 -31.96
N VAL A 22 20.68 -10.73 -32.60
CA VAL A 22 19.31 -11.13 -32.95
C VAL A 22 19.21 -11.05 -34.47
N ASN A 23 18.98 -12.20 -35.12
CA ASN A 23 18.95 -12.33 -36.58
C ASN A 23 20.22 -11.80 -37.27
N GLY A 24 21.40 -12.14 -36.73
CA GLY A 24 22.69 -11.73 -37.29
C GLY A 24 23.10 -10.26 -37.03
N ILE A 25 22.20 -9.43 -36.50
CA ILE A 25 22.49 -8.03 -36.17
C ILE A 25 22.85 -7.93 -34.68
N THR A 26 24.02 -7.33 -34.39
CA THR A 26 24.44 -6.99 -33.04
C THR A 26 23.56 -5.87 -32.49
N LYS A 27 22.79 -6.14 -31.43
CA LYS A 27 21.94 -5.16 -30.74
C LYS A 27 22.39 -5.03 -29.29
N LEU A 28 22.10 -3.88 -28.67
CA LEU A 28 22.28 -3.68 -27.24
C LEU A 28 21.39 -4.68 -26.49
N ASN A 29 21.96 -5.42 -25.54
CA ASN A 29 21.20 -6.37 -24.74
C ASN A 29 20.24 -5.61 -23.81
N PRO A 30 18.91 -5.79 -23.91
CA PRO A 30 17.96 -5.15 -23.00
C PRO A 30 18.24 -5.49 -21.52
N ALA A 31 18.74 -6.69 -21.23
CA ALA A 31 19.12 -7.10 -19.87
C ALA A 31 20.35 -6.34 -19.37
N TRP A 32 21.34 -6.07 -20.22
CA TRP A 32 22.52 -5.27 -19.83
C TRP A 32 22.15 -3.81 -19.58
N LYS A 33 21.22 -3.26 -20.38
CA LYS A 33 20.74 -1.88 -20.16
C LYS A 33 20.08 -1.78 -18.79
N ARG A 34 19.12 -2.66 -18.47
CA ARG A 34 18.47 -2.72 -17.15
C ARG A 34 19.47 -2.94 -16.01
N TRP A 35 20.42 -3.87 -16.19
CA TRP A 35 21.47 -4.11 -15.22
C TRP A 35 22.31 -2.86 -14.98
N LYS A 36 22.72 -2.18 -16.05
CA LYS A 36 23.51 -0.96 -15.94
C LYS A 36 22.74 0.20 -15.30
N ASP A 37 21.46 0.35 -15.64
CA ASP A 37 20.57 1.35 -15.06
C ASP A 37 20.40 1.10 -13.55
N ALA A 38 20.39 -0.16 -13.11
CA ALA A 38 20.37 -0.53 -11.71
C ALA A 38 21.71 -0.35 -10.96
N GLN A 39 22.83 -0.42 -11.69
CA GLN A 39 24.19 -0.27 -11.18
C GLN A 39 24.67 1.18 -11.17
N GLN A 40 23.89 2.11 -11.71
CA GLN A 40 24.18 3.54 -11.52
C GLN A 40 23.89 3.88 -10.06
N ASP A 41 24.97 3.86 -9.25
CA ASP A 41 25.05 4.47 -7.93
C ASP A 41 24.38 5.85 -7.96
N GLY A 42 23.20 5.94 -7.35
CA GLY A 42 22.54 7.23 -7.14
C GLY A 42 21.02 7.17 -7.02
N GLN A 43 20.34 6.30 -7.77
CA GLN A 43 18.89 6.13 -7.63
C GLN A 43 18.51 4.64 -7.67
N PRO A 44 17.83 4.09 -6.65
CA PRO A 44 17.16 2.80 -6.77
C PRO A 44 16.26 2.89 -8.00
N GLY A 45 16.41 1.96 -8.93
CA GLY A 45 15.48 1.97 -10.05
C GLY A 45 14.10 1.61 -9.50
N THR A 46 13.15 2.48 -9.81
CA THR A 46 11.84 2.55 -9.16
C THR A 46 10.98 1.30 -9.36
N THR A 47 10.13 1.04 -8.38
CA THR A 47 9.10 0.01 -8.35
C THR A 47 7.81 0.42 -9.04
N ALA A 48 7.63 1.71 -9.36
CA ALA A 48 6.49 2.16 -10.14
C ALA A 48 6.44 1.47 -11.52
N LEU A 49 5.27 0.97 -11.92
CA LEU A 49 5.10 0.18 -13.14
C LEU A 49 5.38 0.98 -14.43
N TYR A 50 5.06 2.28 -14.43
CA TYR A 50 5.21 3.19 -15.57
C TYR A 50 6.08 4.40 -15.25
N PRO A 51 7.37 4.21 -14.93
CA PRO A 51 8.19 5.24 -14.31
C PRO A 51 8.54 6.44 -15.22
N LYS A 52 8.24 6.34 -16.51
CA LYS A 52 8.42 7.46 -17.46
C LYS A 52 7.19 8.34 -17.61
N GLN A 53 6.03 7.82 -17.20
CA GLN A 53 4.74 8.49 -17.25
C GLN A 53 4.32 8.96 -15.86
N ALA A 54 4.81 8.27 -14.83
CA ALA A 54 4.54 8.58 -13.44
C ALA A 54 5.04 9.96 -13.05
N LEU A 55 4.32 10.60 -12.14
CA LEU A 55 4.76 11.78 -11.41
C LEU A 55 5.99 11.45 -10.54
N PRO A 56 6.82 12.45 -10.20
CA PRO A 56 7.99 12.20 -9.37
C PRO A 56 7.58 11.69 -7.98
N VAL A 57 8.30 10.68 -7.49
CA VAL A 57 8.23 10.24 -6.10
C VAL A 57 9.27 11.03 -5.31
N VAL A 58 8.80 11.85 -4.37
CA VAL A 58 9.67 12.59 -3.44
C VAL A 58 9.61 11.88 -2.10
N THR A 59 10.70 11.22 -1.70
CA THR A 59 10.72 10.38 -0.50
C THR A 59 11.40 11.04 0.70
N ASN A 60 12.17 12.08 0.46
CA ASN A 60 12.93 12.85 1.45
C ASN A 60 13.28 14.25 0.90
N MET A 61 13.88 15.09 1.76
CA MET A 61 14.25 16.46 1.41
C MET A 61 15.34 16.57 0.34
N GLU A 62 16.21 15.57 0.20
CA GLU A 62 17.24 15.56 -0.84
C GLU A 62 16.61 15.28 -2.23
N ASP A 63 15.59 14.42 -2.30
CA ASP A 63 14.81 14.23 -3.54
C ASP A 63 14.04 15.49 -3.90
N HIS A 64 13.43 16.15 -2.91
CA HIS A 64 12.71 17.42 -3.11
C HIS A 64 13.63 18.51 -3.65
N LYS A 65 14.82 18.65 -3.06
CA LYS A 65 15.85 19.58 -3.53
C LYS A 65 16.26 19.30 -4.98
N LYS A 66 16.56 18.03 -5.33
CA LYS A 66 16.89 17.63 -6.71
C LYS A 66 15.76 17.94 -7.68
N LEU A 67 14.51 17.74 -7.27
CA LEU A 67 13.33 18.05 -8.08
C LEU A 67 13.23 19.56 -8.34
N CYS A 68 13.45 20.39 -7.30
CA CYS A 68 13.46 21.85 -7.44
C CYS A 68 14.61 22.32 -8.34
N GLU A 69 15.83 21.81 -8.16
CA GLU A 69 16.98 22.13 -9.00
C GLU A 69 16.70 21.79 -10.48
N ALA A 70 16.07 20.64 -10.75
CA ALA A 70 15.68 20.24 -12.10
C ALA A 70 14.58 21.14 -12.68
N SER A 71 13.58 21.53 -11.89
CA SER A 71 12.52 22.47 -12.28
C SER A 71 13.11 23.83 -12.67
N VAL A 72 13.93 24.42 -11.79
CA VAL A 72 14.58 25.72 -12.03
C VAL A 72 15.52 25.67 -13.23
N ALA A 73 16.30 24.60 -13.40
CA ALA A 73 17.17 24.42 -14.57
C ALA A 73 16.39 24.33 -15.89
N ALA A 74 15.14 23.85 -15.85
CA ALA A 74 14.23 23.81 -16.99
C ALA A 74 13.45 25.12 -17.21
N GLY A 75 13.69 26.15 -16.39
CA GLY A 75 13.01 27.45 -16.44
C GLY A 75 11.67 27.48 -15.69
N GLY A 76 11.40 26.50 -14.84
CA GLY A 76 10.28 26.49 -13.90
C GLY A 76 10.61 27.20 -12.58
N GLU A 77 9.68 27.12 -11.63
CA GLU A 77 9.82 27.64 -10.27
C GLU A 77 10.18 26.51 -9.29
N GLU A 78 10.57 26.87 -8.07
CA GLU A 78 10.69 25.92 -6.97
C GLU A 78 9.32 25.31 -6.66
N ILE A 79 9.28 24.00 -6.42
CA ILE A 79 8.05 23.26 -6.17
C ILE A 79 7.82 23.25 -4.66
N PRO A 80 6.73 23.84 -4.14
CA PRO A 80 6.46 23.82 -2.70
C PRO A 80 6.21 22.39 -2.20
N LEU A 81 6.52 22.14 -0.93
CA LEU A 81 5.98 20.98 -0.22
C LEU A 81 4.48 21.21 0.02
N ALA A 82 3.68 20.14 -0.02
CA ALA A 82 2.28 20.22 0.36
C ALA A 82 2.14 20.59 1.85
N GLU A 83 1.09 21.34 2.19
CA GLU A 83 0.82 21.79 3.57
C GLU A 83 0.83 20.63 4.58
N ALA A 84 0.22 19.49 4.22
CA ALA A 84 0.19 18.30 5.07
C ALA A 84 1.58 17.71 5.33
N THR A 85 2.49 17.78 4.36
CA THR A 85 3.89 17.33 4.51
C THR A 85 4.63 18.22 5.49
N VAL A 86 4.50 19.53 5.33
CA VAL A 86 5.15 20.52 6.22
C VAL A 86 4.67 20.31 7.66
N ALA A 87 3.35 20.24 7.86
CA ALA A 87 2.76 20.01 9.18
C ALA A 87 3.25 18.70 9.81
N THR A 88 3.36 17.62 9.02
CA THR A 88 3.85 16.33 9.53
C THR A 88 5.31 16.38 9.91
N MET A 89 6.14 17.05 9.11
CA MET A 89 7.56 17.24 9.46
C MET A 89 7.72 18.00 10.78
N GLU A 90 6.88 19.02 11.02
CA GLU A 90 6.86 19.76 12.28
C GLU A 90 6.44 18.86 13.46
N ILE A 91 5.35 18.08 13.31
CA ILE A 91 4.88 17.14 14.35
C ILE A 91 5.94 16.09 14.67
N MET A 92 6.60 15.51 13.67
CA MET A 92 7.61 14.47 13.90
C MET A 92 8.90 14.99 14.55
N GLN A 93 9.13 16.30 14.49
CA GLN A 93 10.22 16.97 15.21
C GLN A 93 9.83 17.39 16.63
N GLU A 94 8.58 17.15 17.07
CA GLU A 94 8.21 17.39 18.45
C GLU A 94 9.00 16.45 19.38
N PRO A 95 9.58 16.98 20.49
CA PRO A 95 10.41 16.17 21.38
C PRO A 95 9.72 14.94 21.96
N GLU A 96 8.39 15.01 22.16
CA GLU A 96 7.59 13.90 22.70
C GLU A 96 7.49 12.77 21.67
N ILE A 97 7.16 13.08 20.41
CA ILE A 97 7.09 12.13 19.31
C ILE A 97 8.46 11.48 19.05
N ALA A 98 9.52 12.27 19.02
CA ALA A 98 10.88 11.77 18.82
C ALA A 98 11.31 10.84 19.95
N LEU A 99 11.01 11.20 21.20
CA LEU A 99 11.29 10.37 22.37
C LEU A 99 10.51 9.05 22.33
N GLU A 100 9.24 9.08 21.96
CA GLU A 100 8.43 7.88 21.76
C GLU A 100 8.95 7.00 20.63
N ALA A 101 9.51 7.60 19.57
CA ALA A 101 10.23 6.90 18.52
C ALA A 101 11.63 6.39 18.96
N GLY A 102 12.12 6.78 20.15
CA GLY A 102 13.43 6.38 20.65
C GLY A 102 14.60 7.05 19.91
N MET A 103 14.40 8.29 19.45
CA MET A 103 15.32 9.06 18.62
C MET A 103 15.46 10.50 19.11
N ALA A 104 16.50 11.20 18.66
CA ALA A 104 16.57 12.65 18.81
C ALA A 104 15.69 13.35 17.76
N ALA A 105 15.07 14.48 18.11
CA ALA A 105 14.11 15.19 17.25
C ALA A 105 14.69 15.61 15.89
N ASP A 106 15.98 15.93 15.85
CA ASP A 106 16.72 16.28 14.63
C ASP A 106 17.08 15.06 13.77
N GLU A 107 17.06 13.85 14.32
CA GLU A 107 17.39 12.61 13.61
C GLU A 107 16.16 11.90 13.01
N VAL A 108 14.96 12.09 13.57
CA VAL A 108 13.74 11.36 13.17
C VAL A 108 13.47 11.48 11.67
N ILE A 109 13.47 12.70 11.14
CA ILE A 109 13.14 12.96 9.73
C ILE A 109 14.20 12.36 8.79
N ASP A 110 15.47 12.43 9.18
CA ASP A 110 16.56 11.92 8.35
C ASP A 110 16.55 10.38 8.28
N GLU A 111 16.39 9.70 9.42
CA GLU A 111 16.34 8.23 9.42
C GLU A 111 15.03 7.69 8.85
N LEU A 112 13.89 8.33 9.13
CA LEU A 112 12.63 8.01 8.47
C LEU A 112 12.77 8.20 6.95
N GLY A 113 13.35 9.31 6.51
CA GLY A 113 13.61 9.59 5.10
C GLY A 113 14.45 8.51 4.41
N LYS A 114 15.37 7.85 5.12
CA LYS A 114 16.11 6.68 4.58
C LYS A 114 15.21 5.47 4.34
N VAL A 115 14.28 5.19 5.26
CA VAL A 115 13.33 4.08 5.11
C VAL A 115 12.29 4.39 4.04
N LEU A 116 11.75 5.60 4.01
CA LEU A 116 10.85 6.04 2.94
C LEU A 116 11.53 5.96 1.58
N ASN A 117 12.79 6.38 1.48
CA ASN A 117 13.58 6.23 0.25
C ASN A 117 13.84 4.77 -0.13
N LYS A 118 14.07 3.88 0.85
CA LYS A 118 14.26 2.44 0.60
C LYS A 118 13.05 1.83 -0.09
N TYR A 119 11.84 2.20 0.35
CA TYR A 119 10.59 1.66 -0.17
C TYR A 119 9.93 2.55 -1.24
N GLU A 120 10.48 3.73 -1.50
CA GLU A 120 9.90 4.75 -2.38
C GLU A 120 8.53 5.25 -1.89
N VAL A 121 8.38 5.45 -0.59
CA VAL A 121 7.19 6.05 0.01
C VAL A 121 7.21 7.56 -0.24
N PRO A 122 6.20 8.14 -0.90
CA PRO A 122 6.08 9.59 -0.99
C PRO A 122 5.98 10.24 0.39
N MET A 123 6.69 11.35 0.61
CA MET A 123 6.67 12.09 1.88
C MET A 123 5.27 12.52 2.30
N GLY A 124 4.38 12.76 1.33
CA GLY A 124 2.99 13.09 1.59
C GLY A 124 2.27 12.05 2.42
N LEU A 125 2.64 10.77 2.29
CA LEU A 125 2.03 9.66 3.03
C LEU A 125 2.47 9.56 4.50
N MET A 126 3.47 10.34 4.95
CA MET A 126 3.88 10.37 6.35
C MET A 126 2.73 10.81 7.27
N ASN A 127 1.91 11.77 6.80
CA ASN A 127 0.78 12.26 7.59
C ASN A 127 -0.23 11.13 7.88
N LYS A 128 -0.38 10.18 6.94
CA LYS A 128 -1.29 9.05 7.07
C LYS A 128 -0.80 8.06 8.10
N LEU A 129 0.51 7.87 8.24
CA LEU A 129 1.08 7.01 9.27
C LEU A 129 0.82 7.53 10.70
N MET A 130 0.72 8.84 10.88
CA MET A 130 0.51 9.42 12.21
C MET A 130 -0.82 9.01 12.84
N VAL A 131 -1.83 8.61 12.04
CA VAL A 131 -3.10 8.07 12.57
C VAL A 131 -2.89 6.83 13.43
N LEU A 132 -1.81 6.07 13.20
CA LEU A 132 -1.50 4.84 13.95
C LEU A 132 -1.19 5.13 15.43
N THR A 133 -0.82 6.37 15.76
CA THR A 133 -0.57 6.81 17.14
C THR A 133 -1.85 6.90 17.96
N GLU A 134 -3.03 6.96 17.33
CA GLU A 134 -4.34 7.04 17.98
C GLU A 134 -4.87 5.68 18.49
N TYR A 135 -4.16 4.59 18.18
CA TYR A 135 -4.57 3.23 18.52
C TYR A 135 -3.79 2.67 19.70
N ASP A 136 -4.49 2.04 20.64
CA ASP A 136 -3.89 1.37 21.81
C ASP A 136 -3.11 0.10 21.44
N LEU A 137 -3.36 -0.42 20.23
CA LEU A 137 -2.85 -1.69 19.74
C LEU A 137 -2.94 -1.78 18.22
N LEU A 138 -1.84 -2.21 17.60
CA LEU A 138 -1.85 -2.76 16.24
C LEU A 138 -1.83 -4.29 16.34
N GLU A 139 -2.88 -4.97 15.90
CA GLU A 139 -3.01 -6.43 15.98
C GLU A 139 -2.94 -7.07 14.60
N PHE A 140 -1.85 -7.78 14.33
CA PHE A 140 -1.66 -8.59 13.13
C PHE A 140 -2.06 -10.03 13.43
N THR A 141 -3.09 -10.52 12.76
CA THR A 141 -3.48 -11.93 12.78
C THR A 141 -2.97 -12.58 11.51
N VAL A 142 -2.14 -13.61 11.65
CA VAL A 142 -1.55 -14.32 10.51
C VAL A 142 -2.19 -15.69 10.38
N ASP A 143 -2.74 -15.96 9.20
CA ASP A 143 -3.16 -17.30 8.81
C ASP A 143 -1.96 -18.24 8.80
N ASP A 144 -2.02 -19.27 9.65
CA ASP A 144 -1.06 -20.34 9.74
C ASP A 144 -1.72 -21.70 9.45
N SER A 145 -2.75 -21.73 8.62
CA SER A 145 -3.43 -22.92 8.14
C SER A 145 -2.58 -23.75 7.17
N GLY A 146 -2.98 -24.99 6.90
CA GLY A 146 -2.21 -25.86 5.98
C GLY A 146 -2.01 -25.29 4.57
N SER A 147 -2.96 -24.50 4.06
CA SER A 147 -2.91 -23.89 2.71
C SER A 147 -1.78 -22.89 2.54
N MET A 148 -1.31 -22.27 3.64
CA MET A 148 -0.19 -21.33 3.61
C MET A 148 1.16 -21.98 3.20
N ASN A 149 1.23 -23.32 3.12
CA ASN A 149 2.36 -24.04 2.52
C ASN A 149 2.35 -24.02 0.99
N ASN A 150 1.26 -23.61 0.35
CA ASN A 150 1.18 -23.49 -1.09
C ASN A 150 2.14 -22.41 -1.59
N THR A 151 2.58 -22.56 -2.84
CA THR A 151 3.40 -21.57 -3.53
C THR A 151 2.60 -20.27 -3.69
N SER A 152 3.23 -19.16 -3.34
CA SER A 152 2.79 -17.81 -3.68
C SER A 152 3.23 -17.48 -5.12
N ASP A 153 2.54 -16.56 -5.75
CA ASP A 153 2.93 -15.93 -7.02
C ASP A 153 4.12 -14.96 -6.84
N THR A 154 4.44 -14.59 -5.60
CA THR A 154 5.60 -13.78 -5.24
C THR A 154 6.90 -14.58 -5.14
N VAL A 155 8.03 -13.86 -5.14
CA VAL A 155 9.37 -14.43 -5.04
C VAL A 155 10.21 -13.70 -3.99
N ASP A 156 11.14 -14.43 -3.38
CA ASP A 156 12.06 -13.85 -2.39
C ASP A 156 13.08 -12.88 -3.04
N ALA A 157 13.91 -12.26 -2.21
CA ALA A 157 14.99 -11.38 -2.67
C ALA A 157 16.01 -12.07 -3.62
N HIS A 158 16.02 -13.40 -3.67
CA HIS A 158 16.86 -14.23 -4.53
C HIS A 158 16.11 -14.84 -5.73
N ARG A 159 14.83 -14.49 -5.91
CA ARG A 159 13.90 -15.00 -6.93
C ARG A 159 13.56 -16.49 -6.81
N HIS A 160 13.64 -17.03 -5.61
CA HIS A 160 13.03 -18.32 -5.35
C HIS A 160 11.54 -18.10 -5.12
N PRO A 161 10.68 -18.97 -5.71
CA PRO A 161 9.28 -19.01 -5.34
C PRO A 161 9.15 -19.15 -3.83
N GLN A 162 8.29 -18.32 -3.23
CA GLN A 162 7.98 -18.38 -1.81
C GLN A 162 6.72 -19.20 -1.58
N THR A 163 6.55 -19.73 -0.37
CA THR A 163 5.22 -20.12 0.09
C THR A 163 4.45 -18.88 0.55
N ARG A 164 3.13 -18.95 0.58
CA ARG A 164 2.26 -17.88 1.11
C ARG A 164 2.62 -17.51 2.56
N TRP A 165 3.09 -18.49 3.34
CA TRP A 165 3.65 -18.29 4.68
C TRP A 165 4.92 -17.42 4.70
N GLN A 166 5.86 -17.66 3.78
CA GLN A 166 7.09 -16.89 3.68
C GLN A 166 6.83 -15.48 3.16
N GLU A 167 5.86 -15.34 2.26
CA GLU A 167 5.36 -14.06 1.79
C GLU A 167 4.77 -13.24 2.95
N ALA A 168 3.82 -13.80 3.70
CA ALA A 168 3.21 -13.12 4.85
C ALA A 168 4.27 -12.68 5.87
N GLN A 169 5.28 -13.52 6.11
CA GLN A 169 6.43 -13.17 6.94
C GLN A 169 7.19 -11.95 6.40
N SER A 170 7.49 -11.96 5.09
CA SER A 170 8.26 -10.92 4.42
C SER A 170 7.51 -9.59 4.38
N ARG A 171 6.20 -9.63 4.09
CA ARG A 171 5.29 -8.47 4.13
C ARG A 171 5.20 -7.89 5.54
N LEU A 172 4.95 -8.71 6.57
CA LEU A 172 4.91 -8.27 7.97
C LEU A 172 6.22 -7.59 8.39
N LYS A 173 7.37 -8.14 8.00
CA LYS A 173 8.67 -7.52 8.28
C LYS A 173 8.83 -6.17 7.59
N ALA A 174 8.45 -6.05 6.32
CA ALA A 174 8.52 -4.79 5.59
C ALA A 174 7.63 -3.71 6.22
N MET A 175 6.40 -4.07 6.63
CA MET A 175 5.52 -3.17 7.38
C MET A 175 6.15 -2.73 8.71
N LEU A 176 6.80 -3.65 9.43
CA LEU A 176 7.50 -3.33 10.68
C LEU A 176 8.69 -2.40 10.51
N GLU A 177 9.38 -2.40 9.37
CA GLU A 177 10.44 -1.41 9.13
C GLU A 177 9.89 0.01 9.10
N ILE A 178 8.72 0.22 8.50
CA ILE A 178 8.06 1.53 8.48
C ILE A 178 7.57 1.85 9.90
N LEU A 179 6.87 0.93 10.55
CA LEU A 179 6.35 1.11 11.90
C LEU A 179 7.45 1.38 12.93
N ALA A 180 8.66 0.85 12.73
CA ALA A 180 9.80 1.11 13.59
C ALA A 180 10.20 2.59 13.65
N TYR A 181 9.69 3.47 12.78
CA TYR A 181 9.95 4.92 12.83
C TYR A 181 8.71 5.75 13.18
N VAL A 182 7.57 5.10 13.41
CA VAL A 182 6.30 5.75 13.81
C VAL A 182 6.03 5.41 15.27
N PRO A 183 5.57 6.36 16.12
CA PRO A 183 5.15 6.02 17.46
C PRO A 183 4.01 4.99 17.45
N PHE A 184 4.12 3.97 18.28
CA PHE A 184 3.05 2.99 18.49
C PHE A 184 3.14 2.47 19.93
N PRO A 185 2.01 2.19 20.61
CA PRO A 185 2.07 1.67 21.98
C PRO A 185 2.60 0.23 22.02
N GLN A 186 2.04 -0.63 21.17
CA GLN A 186 2.40 -2.05 21.07
C GLN A 186 1.87 -2.67 19.79
N ILE A 187 2.58 -3.69 19.31
CA ILE A 187 2.19 -4.51 18.17
C ILE A 187 2.01 -5.94 18.64
N HIS A 188 0.85 -6.54 18.40
CA HIS A 188 0.60 -7.94 18.72
C HIS A 188 0.54 -8.75 17.43
N VAL A 189 1.33 -9.83 17.36
CA VAL A 189 1.24 -10.81 16.28
C VAL A 189 0.59 -12.07 16.82
N CYS A 190 -0.60 -12.35 16.32
CA CYS A 190 -1.44 -13.49 16.62
C CYS A 190 -1.48 -14.44 15.42
N PHE A 191 -1.93 -15.67 15.64
CA PHE A 191 -2.03 -16.69 14.59
C PHE A 191 -3.36 -17.43 14.69
N LEU A 192 -3.86 -17.95 13.56
CA LEU A 192 -5.19 -18.58 13.55
C LEU A 192 -5.26 -19.90 14.32
N ASN A 193 -4.27 -20.79 14.21
CA ASN A 193 -4.31 -22.16 14.73
C ASN A 193 -3.51 -22.37 16.02
N ARG A 194 -2.86 -21.33 16.56
CA ARG A 194 -2.07 -21.41 17.80
C ARG A 194 -2.42 -20.30 18.78
N SER A 195 -2.24 -20.58 20.06
CA SER A 195 -2.46 -19.62 21.15
C SER A 195 -1.27 -18.69 21.39
N ASP A 196 -0.14 -18.92 20.71
CA ASP A 196 1.06 -18.09 20.77
C ASP A 196 0.72 -16.66 20.35
N ARG A 197 1.20 -15.68 21.12
CA ARG A 197 1.06 -14.25 20.84
C ARG A 197 2.41 -13.57 21.04
N LEU A 198 2.92 -12.94 19.99
CA LEU A 198 4.08 -12.07 20.12
C LEU A 198 3.61 -10.69 20.55
N VAL A 199 4.27 -10.10 21.53
CA VAL A 199 4.03 -8.73 21.96
C VAL A 199 5.31 -7.95 21.70
N LEU A 200 5.27 -7.09 20.69
CA LEU A 200 6.39 -6.24 20.30
C LEU A 200 6.15 -4.84 20.86
N GLN A 201 7.09 -4.37 21.65
CA GLN A 201 7.07 -3.03 22.24
C GLN A 201 8.41 -2.37 22.01
N ARG A 202 8.39 -1.05 21.76
CA ARG A 202 9.63 -0.31 21.55
C ARG A 202 10.45 -0.19 22.83
N ASN A 203 9.80 0.10 23.96
CA ASN A 203 10.44 0.25 25.29
C ASN A 203 11.62 1.22 25.29
N GLY A 204 11.50 2.36 24.58
CA GLY A 204 12.54 3.39 24.47
C GLY A 204 13.78 2.99 23.67
N ARG A 205 13.74 1.87 22.95
CA ARG A 205 14.82 1.44 22.06
C ARG A 205 14.82 2.26 20.77
N SER A 206 15.99 2.44 20.16
CA SER A 206 16.08 2.98 18.80
C SER A 206 15.36 2.06 17.80
N PRO A 207 14.92 2.57 16.65
CA PRO A 207 14.31 1.78 15.58
C PRO A 207 15.13 0.54 15.20
N GLU A 208 16.45 0.68 15.06
CA GLU A 208 17.35 -0.41 14.64
C GLU A 208 17.42 -1.52 15.69
N ALA A 209 17.54 -1.15 16.97
CA ALA A 209 17.56 -2.10 18.07
C ALA A 209 16.21 -2.80 18.26
N PHE A 210 15.10 -2.06 18.07
CA PHE A 210 13.76 -2.64 18.06
C PHE A 210 13.59 -3.63 16.90
N MET A 211 13.94 -3.24 15.67
CA MET A 211 13.81 -4.08 14.47
C MET A 211 14.63 -5.37 14.59
N ALA A 212 15.87 -5.31 15.06
CA ALA A 212 16.72 -6.49 15.21
C ALA A 212 16.07 -7.56 16.12
N ASP A 213 15.52 -7.14 17.25
CA ASP A 213 14.81 -8.02 18.18
C ASP A 213 13.45 -8.49 17.61
N ALA A 214 12.65 -7.57 17.07
CA ALA A 214 11.36 -7.90 16.47
C ALA A 214 11.51 -8.94 15.35
N TYR A 215 12.52 -8.79 14.49
CA TYR A 215 12.83 -9.72 13.42
C TYR A 215 13.20 -11.10 13.96
N GLN A 216 14.04 -11.16 15.00
CA GLN A 216 14.39 -12.43 15.62
C GLN A 216 13.16 -13.15 16.20
N GLN A 217 12.27 -12.43 16.88
CA GLN A 217 11.05 -13.00 17.45
C GLN A 217 10.09 -13.49 16.38
N ILE A 218 9.92 -12.72 15.30
CA ILE A 218 9.08 -13.11 14.15
C ILE A 218 9.69 -14.32 13.45
N ASP A 219 10.98 -14.32 13.16
CA ASP A 219 11.66 -15.48 12.58
C ASP A 219 11.48 -16.72 13.45
N GLN A 220 11.60 -16.59 14.77
CA GLN A 220 11.37 -17.70 15.68
C GLN A 220 9.93 -18.22 15.62
N ALA A 221 8.93 -17.34 15.56
CA ALA A 221 7.53 -17.75 15.44
C ALA A 221 7.21 -18.40 14.08
N PHE A 222 7.83 -17.92 13.00
CA PHE A 222 7.63 -18.43 11.65
C PHE A 222 8.42 -19.71 11.33
N ARG A 223 9.39 -20.10 12.17
CA ARG A 223 10.07 -21.42 12.08
C ARG A 223 9.12 -22.60 12.25
N ARG A 224 8.00 -22.42 12.97
CA ARG A 224 6.94 -23.43 13.02
C ARG A 224 6.14 -23.34 11.72
N PRO A 225 6.14 -24.39 10.89
CA PRO A 225 5.41 -24.36 9.62
C PRO A 225 3.90 -24.24 9.88
N PRO A 226 3.16 -23.65 8.94
CA PRO A 226 1.73 -23.49 9.08
C PRO A 226 1.04 -24.86 8.94
N SER A 227 -0.02 -25.07 9.72
CA SER A 227 -0.77 -26.31 9.84
C SER A 227 -2.15 -26.05 10.43
N GLY A 228 -3.14 -26.85 10.05
CA GLY A 228 -4.48 -26.76 10.61
C GLY A 228 -5.49 -26.21 9.61
N THR A 229 -6.49 -25.51 10.12
CA THR A 229 -7.67 -25.03 9.37
C THR A 229 -7.67 -23.50 9.33
N THR A 230 -8.73 -22.87 8.84
CA THR A 230 -8.80 -21.39 8.69
C THR A 230 -9.88 -20.80 9.62
N PRO A 231 -9.74 -20.85 10.95
CA PRO A 231 -10.76 -20.42 11.92
C PRO A 231 -10.86 -18.89 12.07
N VAL A 232 -11.00 -18.16 10.97
CA VAL A 232 -11.03 -16.68 10.98
C VAL A 232 -12.22 -16.15 11.78
N LEU A 233 -13.40 -16.76 11.67
CA LEU A 233 -14.61 -16.33 12.39
C LEU A 233 -14.38 -16.37 13.91
N GLU A 234 -13.87 -17.49 14.42
CA GLU A 234 -13.61 -17.68 15.84
C GLU A 234 -12.54 -16.70 16.35
N ARG A 235 -11.47 -16.50 15.57
CA ARG A 235 -10.39 -15.58 15.94
C ARG A 235 -10.79 -14.12 15.88
N MET A 236 -11.63 -13.75 14.93
CA MET A 236 -12.18 -12.41 14.84
C MET A 236 -13.09 -12.12 16.03
N HIS A 237 -13.94 -13.07 16.44
CA HIS A 237 -14.72 -12.97 17.68
C HIS A 237 -13.82 -12.76 18.91
N GLU A 238 -12.78 -13.57 19.08
CA GLU A 238 -11.82 -13.44 20.18
C GLU A 238 -11.12 -12.07 20.18
N SER A 239 -10.68 -11.61 19.01
CA SER A 239 -9.99 -10.32 18.82
C SER A 239 -10.90 -9.13 19.16
N LEU A 240 -12.15 -9.13 18.67
CA LEU A 240 -13.12 -8.09 18.96
C LEU A 240 -13.49 -8.06 20.44
N ALA A 241 -13.74 -9.22 21.05
CA ALA A 241 -14.06 -9.31 22.47
C ALA A 241 -12.90 -8.84 23.36
N ARG A 242 -11.66 -9.22 23.03
CA ARG A 242 -10.46 -8.79 23.78
C ARG A 242 -10.13 -7.31 23.59
N GLY A 243 -10.51 -6.73 22.45
CA GLY A 243 -10.34 -5.32 22.13
C GLY A 243 -11.51 -4.45 22.58
N GLU A 244 -12.51 -4.99 23.28
CA GLU A 244 -13.69 -4.23 23.70
C GLU A 244 -13.30 -2.99 24.51
N GLY A 245 -13.82 -1.82 24.11
CA GLY A 245 -13.54 -0.54 24.76
C GLY A 245 -12.16 0.06 24.44
N ARG A 246 -11.42 -0.49 23.48
CA ARG A 246 -10.09 0.00 23.05
C ARG A 246 -10.09 0.38 21.58
N ASN A 247 -9.15 1.24 21.20
CA ASN A 247 -8.84 1.48 19.80
C ASN A 247 -7.83 0.43 19.32
N VAL A 248 -8.24 -0.45 18.41
CA VAL A 248 -7.41 -1.55 17.90
C VAL A 248 -7.46 -1.58 16.38
N SER A 249 -6.34 -1.27 15.72
CA SER A 249 -6.18 -1.52 14.30
C SER A 249 -5.90 -2.99 14.05
N ARG A 250 -6.68 -3.64 13.18
CA ARG A 250 -6.58 -5.08 12.91
C ARG A 250 -6.17 -5.35 11.48
N TYR A 251 -5.21 -6.27 11.34
CA TYR A 251 -4.71 -6.73 10.05
C TYR A 251 -4.85 -8.25 10.00
N LEU A 252 -5.45 -8.80 8.96
CA LEU A 252 -5.55 -10.26 8.75
C LEU A 252 -4.81 -10.65 7.48
N PHE A 253 -3.66 -11.31 7.64
CA PHE A 253 -3.04 -12.05 6.54
C PHE A 253 -3.79 -13.36 6.36
N CYS A 254 -4.42 -13.59 5.21
CA CYS A 254 -5.17 -14.81 4.94
C CYS A 254 -5.08 -15.21 3.47
N ASP A 255 -5.07 -16.51 3.19
CA ASP A 255 -4.97 -17.04 1.82
C ASP A 255 -6.23 -17.73 1.31
N GLY A 256 -7.36 -17.59 2.01
CA GLY A 256 -8.60 -18.13 1.50
C GLY A 256 -9.80 -18.07 2.43
N GLN A 257 -10.63 -19.11 2.35
CA GLN A 257 -11.97 -19.10 2.93
C GLN A 257 -11.97 -19.52 4.40
N PRO A 258 -12.76 -18.85 5.26
CA PRO A 258 -12.91 -19.24 6.64
C PRO A 258 -13.58 -20.63 6.79
N ASN A 259 -13.27 -21.31 7.90
CA ASN A 259 -13.97 -22.51 8.32
C ASN A 259 -15.49 -22.28 8.37
N GLY A 260 -16.26 -23.16 7.73
CA GLY A 260 -17.72 -22.97 7.60
C GLY A 260 -18.15 -22.26 6.30
N GLY A 261 -17.19 -21.88 5.45
CA GLY A 261 -17.45 -21.36 4.10
C GLY A 261 -18.34 -20.11 4.13
N ASN A 262 -19.34 -20.07 3.25
CA ASN A 262 -20.21 -18.89 3.08
C ASN A 262 -20.93 -18.45 4.35
N HIS A 263 -21.28 -19.38 5.25
CA HIS A 263 -21.89 -19.01 6.54
C HIS A 263 -20.91 -18.18 7.38
N ALA A 264 -19.65 -18.62 7.47
CA ALA A 264 -18.65 -17.90 8.25
C ALA A 264 -18.28 -16.56 7.62
N LYS A 265 -18.18 -16.48 6.29
CA LYS A 265 -18.00 -15.21 5.57
C LYS A 265 -19.11 -14.22 5.92
N ALA A 266 -20.37 -14.63 5.83
CA ALA A 266 -21.53 -13.79 6.15
C ALA A 266 -21.53 -13.33 7.61
N GLU A 267 -21.16 -14.21 8.54
CA GLU A 267 -21.04 -13.86 9.96
C GLU A 267 -19.89 -12.90 10.24
N ILE A 268 -18.74 -13.04 9.58
CA ILE A 268 -17.62 -12.09 9.68
C ILE A 268 -18.04 -10.70 9.19
N VAL A 269 -18.68 -10.63 8.02
CA VAL A 269 -19.22 -9.37 7.49
C VAL A 269 -20.21 -8.76 8.47
N ARG A 270 -21.17 -9.56 8.96
CA ARG A 270 -22.17 -9.12 9.94
C ARG A 270 -21.51 -8.59 11.22
N MET A 271 -20.47 -9.26 11.73
CA MET A 271 -19.73 -8.79 12.91
C MET A 271 -19.08 -7.45 12.65
N LEU A 272 -18.37 -7.30 11.54
CA LEU A 272 -17.64 -6.10 11.23
C LEU A 272 -18.58 -4.92 10.96
N MET A 273 -19.68 -5.11 10.23
CA MET A 273 -20.70 -4.07 10.02
C MET A 273 -21.32 -3.58 11.33
N ASN A 274 -21.49 -4.47 12.31
CA ASN A 274 -22.17 -4.16 13.58
C ASN A 274 -21.21 -3.91 14.75
N ARG A 275 -19.90 -3.84 14.50
CA ARG A 275 -18.90 -3.66 15.56
C ARG A 275 -19.03 -2.27 16.20
N PRO A 276 -18.87 -2.14 17.52
CA PRO A 276 -18.86 -0.84 18.16
C PRO A 276 -17.62 -0.04 17.72
N ASN A 277 -17.78 1.27 17.53
CA ASN A 277 -16.70 2.19 17.18
C ASN A 277 -15.82 1.70 16.01
N PRO A 278 -16.37 1.62 14.78
CA PRO A 278 -15.63 1.11 13.62
C PRO A 278 -14.38 1.93 13.29
N GLN A 279 -14.40 3.26 13.51
CA GLN A 279 -13.24 4.14 13.33
C GLN A 279 -12.09 3.77 14.28
N GLY A 280 -12.38 3.48 15.56
CA GLY A 280 -11.37 2.99 16.49
C GLY A 280 -11.03 1.50 16.32
N ASN A 281 -11.74 0.78 15.45
CA ASN A 281 -11.53 -0.64 15.21
C ASN A 281 -11.51 -0.97 13.71
N PRO A 282 -10.60 -0.35 12.92
CA PRO A 282 -10.51 -0.59 11.49
C PRO A 282 -10.01 -2.03 11.23
N MET A 283 -10.35 -2.53 10.05
CA MET A 283 -9.99 -3.88 9.62
C MET A 283 -9.30 -3.81 8.26
N THR A 284 -8.10 -4.36 8.13
CA THR A 284 -7.43 -4.52 6.84
C THR A 284 -7.23 -6.01 6.55
N PHE A 285 -7.79 -6.48 5.45
CA PHE A 285 -7.52 -7.80 4.90
C PHE A 285 -6.27 -7.73 4.02
N LEU A 286 -5.35 -8.66 4.22
CA LEU A 286 -4.09 -8.75 3.47
C LEU A 286 -4.07 -10.12 2.79
N SER A 287 -4.49 -10.16 1.53
CA SER A 287 -4.61 -11.41 0.77
C SER A 287 -3.22 -11.97 0.46
N CYS A 288 -3.07 -13.27 0.70
CA CYS A 288 -1.81 -14.02 0.52
C CYS A 288 -2.00 -15.14 -0.50
N THR A 289 -2.67 -14.87 -1.63
CA THR A 289 -2.92 -15.89 -2.67
C THR A 289 -3.16 -15.26 -4.04
N GLY A 290 -2.49 -15.75 -5.07
CA GLY A 290 -2.88 -15.48 -6.47
C GLY A 290 -4.06 -16.33 -6.96
N ASP A 291 -5.06 -16.58 -6.11
CA ASP A 291 -6.30 -17.29 -6.47
C ASP A 291 -7.48 -16.46 -5.96
N ASP A 292 -7.89 -15.51 -6.81
CA ASP A 292 -8.88 -14.46 -6.53
C ASP A 292 -10.17 -15.03 -5.94
N ASP A 293 -10.64 -16.18 -6.44
CA ASP A 293 -11.89 -16.83 -5.99
C ASP A 293 -11.87 -17.18 -4.49
N GLN A 294 -10.68 -17.39 -3.90
CA GLN A 294 -10.54 -17.72 -2.48
C GLN A 294 -10.69 -16.50 -1.57
N VAL A 295 -10.39 -15.31 -2.09
CA VAL A 295 -10.29 -14.04 -1.36
C VAL A 295 -11.29 -12.98 -1.78
N GLU A 296 -12.04 -13.20 -2.87
CA GLU A 296 -13.08 -12.28 -3.37
C GLU A 296 -14.06 -11.85 -2.29
N TRP A 297 -14.35 -12.71 -1.30
CA TRP A 297 -15.23 -12.36 -0.19
C TRP A 297 -14.69 -11.23 0.71
N MET A 298 -13.37 -11.01 0.75
CA MET A 298 -12.73 -9.90 1.46
C MET A 298 -12.91 -8.60 0.69
N LYS A 299 -12.76 -8.63 -0.65
CA LYS A 299 -13.07 -7.51 -1.55
C LYS A 299 -14.55 -7.12 -1.45
N ASP A 300 -15.46 -8.11 -1.54
CA ASP A 300 -16.90 -7.90 -1.33
C ASP A 300 -17.23 -7.29 0.05
N ALA A 301 -16.46 -7.65 1.08
CA ALA A 301 -16.65 -7.19 2.44
C ALA A 301 -16.20 -5.72 2.61
N GLU A 302 -15.04 -5.37 2.06
CA GLU A 302 -14.52 -4.00 2.02
C GLU A 302 -15.53 -3.02 1.41
N GLU A 303 -16.18 -3.39 0.28
CA GLU A 303 -17.14 -2.51 -0.40
C GLU A 303 -18.32 -2.04 0.47
N ILE A 304 -18.66 -2.79 1.53
CA ILE A 304 -19.86 -2.53 2.35
C ILE A 304 -19.57 -2.27 3.83
N ILE A 305 -18.36 -2.57 4.32
CA ILE A 305 -17.98 -2.39 5.72
C ILE A 305 -17.22 -1.08 5.87
N SER A 306 -17.74 -0.15 6.67
CA SER A 306 -17.00 1.08 6.99
C SER A 306 -15.70 0.79 7.74
N TYR A 307 -14.66 1.56 7.42
CA TYR A 307 -13.30 1.41 7.97
C TYR A 307 -12.76 -0.01 7.77
N CYS A 308 -12.93 -0.53 6.56
CA CYS A 308 -12.42 -1.81 6.12
C CYS A 308 -11.65 -1.58 4.83
N ALA A 309 -10.51 -2.22 4.67
CA ALA A 309 -9.76 -2.23 3.42
C ALA A 309 -9.31 -3.65 3.09
N GLU A 310 -9.11 -3.93 1.81
CA GLU A 310 -8.46 -5.13 1.30
C GLU A 310 -7.20 -4.69 0.53
N CYS A 311 -6.11 -5.44 0.69
CA CYS A 311 -4.91 -5.21 -0.10
C CYS A 311 -4.35 -6.56 -0.52
N ASP A 312 -4.21 -6.74 -1.83
CA ASP A 312 -3.65 -7.96 -2.42
C ASP A 312 -2.12 -7.95 -2.40
N ASP A 313 -1.45 -8.75 -3.24
CA ASP A 313 -0.04 -8.54 -3.54
C ASP A 313 0.22 -7.24 -4.31
N PHE A 314 1.46 -6.76 -4.22
CA PHE A 314 1.85 -5.49 -4.81
C PHE A 314 1.60 -5.40 -6.32
N ASN A 315 1.80 -6.49 -7.07
CA ASN A 315 1.69 -6.43 -8.52
C ASN A 315 0.23 -6.35 -8.96
N ASP A 316 -0.63 -7.17 -8.36
CA ASP A 316 -2.05 -7.16 -8.67
C ASP A 316 -2.66 -5.82 -8.22
N GLU A 317 -2.38 -5.37 -7.00
CA GLU A 317 -2.80 -4.05 -6.49
C GLU A 317 -2.30 -2.91 -7.40
N ALA A 318 -1.04 -2.95 -7.83
CA ALA A 318 -0.52 -1.96 -8.75
C ALA A 318 -1.27 -1.97 -10.09
N ASP A 319 -1.54 -3.14 -10.67
CA ASP A 319 -2.30 -3.23 -11.92
C ASP A 319 -3.73 -2.70 -11.75
N GLU A 320 -4.38 -2.98 -10.61
CA GLU A 320 -5.70 -2.46 -10.24
C GLU A 320 -5.69 -0.93 -10.14
N VAL A 321 -4.79 -0.37 -9.33
CA VAL A 321 -4.61 1.08 -9.16
C VAL A 321 -4.31 1.76 -10.50
N HIS A 322 -3.46 1.19 -11.36
CA HIS A 322 -3.13 1.79 -12.64
C HIS A 322 -4.27 1.72 -13.67
N ARG A 323 -5.12 0.69 -13.58
CA ARG A 323 -6.36 0.61 -14.37
C ARG A 323 -7.32 1.74 -14.00
N ASP A 324 -7.25 2.21 -12.75
CA ASP A 324 -8.21 3.15 -12.18
C ASP A 324 -7.71 4.59 -12.18
N GLN A 325 -6.53 4.82 -11.62
CA GLN A 325 -5.89 6.12 -11.48
C GLN A 325 -5.02 6.50 -12.68
N GLY A 326 -4.65 5.53 -13.51
CA GLY A 326 -3.82 5.73 -14.70
C GLY A 326 -2.33 5.83 -14.42
N THR A 327 -1.54 5.85 -15.50
CA THR A 327 -0.07 5.67 -15.47
C THR A 327 0.72 6.83 -14.88
N ALA A 328 0.05 7.92 -14.48
CA ALA A 328 0.69 9.07 -13.88
C ALA A 328 0.81 8.96 -12.35
N LEU A 329 -0.05 8.20 -11.69
CA LEU A 329 0.08 7.95 -10.26
C LEU A 329 1.29 7.04 -10.02
N PRO A 330 2.30 7.45 -9.24
CA PRO A 330 3.46 6.63 -8.97
C PRO A 330 3.15 5.62 -7.84
N PHE A 331 2.35 4.60 -8.13
CA PHE A 331 2.07 3.55 -7.16
C PHE A 331 3.31 2.64 -7.02
N THR A 332 4.07 2.86 -5.94
CA THR A 332 5.31 2.14 -5.59
C THR A 332 5.05 1.09 -4.52
N VAL A 333 6.03 0.23 -4.25
CA VAL A 333 5.98 -0.70 -3.10
C VAL A 333 5.75 0.06 -1.80
N GLY A 334 6.35 1.23 -1.64
CA GLY A 334 6.15 2.11 -0.50
C GLY A 334 4.70 2.57 -0.39
N PHE A 335 4.10 3.02 -1.48
CA PHE A 335 2.69 3.38 -1.53
C PHE A 335 1.80 2.22 -1.05
N TYR A 336 2.01 1.03 -1.62
CA TYR A 336 1.33 -0.20 -1.26
C TYR A 336 1.46 -0.55 0.24
N LEU A 337 2.67 -0.47 0.81
CA LEU A 337 2.90 -0.74 2.23
C LEU A 337 2.15 0.23 3.14
N ILE A 338 2.03 1.50 2.73
CA ILE A 338 1.23 2.49 3.48
C ILE A 338 -0.26 2.16 3.35
N CYS A 339 -0.77 1.86 2.15
CA CYS A 339 -2.17 1.43 2.00
C CYS A 339 -2.47 0.22 2.89
N SER A 340 -1.60 -0.79 2.88
CA SER A 340 -1.72 -1.97 3.75
C SER A 340 -1.76 -1.65 5.26
N LEU A 341 -1.22 -0.51 5.68
CA LEU A 341 -1.18 -0.09 7.08
C LEU A 341 -2.36 0.79 7.49
N VAL A 342 -2.82 1.68 6.61
CA VAL A 342 -3.72 2.79 7.01
C VAL A 342 -4.86 3.07 6.03
N ALA A 343 -5.05 2.32 4.93
CA ALA A 343 -6.15 2.56 3.99
C ALA A 343 -7.52 2.49 4.67
N ALA A 344 -7.76 1.47 5.50
CA ALA A 344 -8.99 1.31 6.28
C ALA A 344 -9.30 2.48 7.23
N MET A 345 -8.34 3.35 7.51
CA MET A 345 -8.47 4.53 8.37
C MET A 345 -8.67 5.82 7.56
N ASN A 346 -8.49 5.74 6.24
CA ASN A 346 -8.45 6.84 5.29
C ASN A 346 -9.41 6.59 4.11
N PRO A 347 -10.73 6.46 4.37
CA PRO A 347 -11.73 6.08 3.37
C PRO A 347 -11.91 7.10 2.23
N ASP A 348 -11.48 8.35 2.43
CA ASP A 348 -11.69 9.43 1.46
C ASP A 348 -10.53 9.60 0.46
N ASP A 349 -9.41 8.89 0.65
CA ASP A 349 -8.26 8.96 -0.28
C ASP A 349 -7.58 7.61 -0.55
N LEU A 350 -6.86 7.02 0.41
CA LEU A 350 -6.08 5.79 0.18
C LEU A 350 -6.98 4.61 -0.18
N ASP A 351 -8.09 4.46 0.53
CA ASP A 351 -9.15 3.46 0.26
C ASP A 351 -9.86 3.75 -1.07
N ALA A 352 -9.94 5.02 -1.47
CA ALA A 352 -10.66 5.45 -2.66
C ALA A 352 -9.85 5.27 -3.97
N MET A 353 -8.68 4.63 -3.90
CA MET A 353 -7.72 4.60 -5.01
C MET A 353 -8.19 3.73 -6.18
N ASP A 354 -8.96 2.68 -5.91
CA ASP A 354 -9.54 1.75 -6.89
C ASP A 354 -11.04 2.03 -7.20
N GLU A 355 -11.57 3.16 -6.70
CA GLU A 355 -12.97 3.53 -6.91
C GLU A 355 -13.23 4.13 -8.31
N SER A 356 -12.23 4.26 -9.18
CA SER A 356 -12.30 4.93 -10.48
C SER A 356 -12.81 6.38 -10.43
N VAL A 357 -12.50 7.09 -9.34
CA VAL A 357 -12.68 8.54 -9.20
C VAL A 357 -11.28 9.17 -9.22
N PRO A 358 -11.02 10.23 -10.01
CA PRO A 358 -9.71 10.87 -10.00
C PRO A 358 -9.52 11.60 -8.68
N PHE A 359 -8.29 11.64 -8.17
CA PHE A 359 -7.95 12.51 -7.05
C PHE A 359 -8.11 13.98 -7.44
N THR A 360 -8.61 14.79 -6.50
CA THR A 360 -8.50 16.24 -6.63
C THR A 360 -7.03 16.63 -6.62
N LYS A 361 -6.72 17.83 -7.10
CA LYS A 361 -5.36 18.36 -7.02
C LYS A 361 -4.86 18.37 -5.57
N SER A 362 -5.68 18.84 -4.64
CA SER A 362 -5.33 18.89 -3.21
C SER A 362 -5.05 17.50 -2.62
N THR A 363 -5.89 16.49 -2.91
CA THR A 363 -5.63 15.12 -2.47
C THR A 363 -4.33 14.58 -3.07
N LEU A 364 -4.09 14.77 -4.37
CA LEU A 364 -2.86 14.30 -5.02
C LEU A 364 -1.61 14.98 -4.47
N ASP A 365 -1.67 16.30 -4.24
CA ASP A 365 -0.59 17.08 -3.62
C ASP A 365 -0.26 16.51 -2.24
N ASN A 366 -1.29 16.26 -1.41
CA ASN A 366 -1.13 15.71 -0.08
C ASN A 366 -0.57 14.28 -0.09
N LEU A 367 -1.01 13.43 -1.02
CA LEU A 367 -0.51 12.05 -1.13
C LEU A 367 0.95 12.00 -1.57
N LEU A 368 1.36 12.83 -2.55
CA LEU A 368 2.73 12.83 -3.08
C LEU A 368 3.69 13.73 -2.29
N GLY A 369 3.14 14.65 -1.51
CA GLY A 369 3.84 15.51 -0.57
C GLY A 369 4.40 16.81 -1.16
N ILE A 370 4.03 17.13 -2.39
CA ILE A 370 4.45 18.33 -3.13
C ILE A 370 3.25 19.00 -3.78
N GLU A 371 3.30 20.33 -3.95
CA GLU A 371 2.27 21.05 -4.68
C GLU A 371 2.50 20.95 -6.19
N HIS A 372 1.60 20.30 -6.91
CA HIS A 372 1.66 20.25 -8.36
C HIS A 372 1.22 21.59 -8.96
N ASP A 373 1.81 22.00 -10.09
CA ASP A 373 1.24 23.06 -10.90
C ASP A 373 0.04 22.53 -11.72
N GLU A 374 -0.71 23.44 -12.37
CA GLU A 374 -1.86 23.04 -13.20
C GLU A 374 -1.44 22.08 -14.32
N ARG A 375 -0.26 22.26 -14.91
CA ARG A 375 0.23 21.42 -16.00
C ARG A 375 0.48 19.99 -15.55
N THR A 376 1.08 19.81 -14.38
CA THR A 376 1.44 18.51 -13.83
C THR A 376 0.20 17.78 -13.33
N TYR A 377 -0.71 18.50 -12.67
CA TYR A 377 -2.02 17.94 -12.33
C TYR A 377 -2.82 17.56 -13.58
N ARG A 378 -2.78 18.38 -14.63
CA ARG A 378 -3.43 18.07 -15.92
C ARG A 378 -2.88 16.81 -16.56
N HIS A 379 -1.57 16.58 -16.47
CA HIS A 379 -0.93 15.34 -16.95
C HIS A 379 -1.49 14.12 -16.20
N TYR A 380 -1.60 14.19 -14.87
CA TYR A 380 -2.26 13.14 -14.08
C TYR A 380 -3.69 12.89 -14.55
N PHE A 381 -4.50 13.94 -14.65
CA PHE A 381 -5.90 13.83 -15.04
C PHE A 381 -6.08 13.25 -16.46
N ASP A 382 -5.22 13.63 -17.42
CA ASP A 382 -5.27 13.06 -18.77
C ASP A 382 -4.86 11.58 -18.80
N CYS A 383 -3.90 11.16 -17.96
CA CYS A 383 -3.55 9.76 -17.77
C CYS A 383 -4.69 8.94 -17.16
N PHE A 384 -5.38 9.48 -16.14
CA PHE A 384 -6.60 8.91 -15.59
C PHE A 384 -7.68 8.72 -16.68
N LEU A 385 -7.98 9.78 -17.45
CA LEU A 385 -8.94 9.70 -18.56
C LEU A 385 -8.55 8.64 -19.60
N ALA A 386 -7.26 8.47 -19.86
CA ALA A 386 -6.76 7.45 -20.79
C ALA A 386 -6.95 6.04 -20.23
N ALA A 387 -6.80 5.83 -18.93
CA ALA A 387 -7.06 4.57 -18.25
C ALA A 387 -8.55 4.20 -18.30
N GLN A 388 -9.42 5.14 -17.93
CA GLN A 388 -10.88 4.95 -17.96
C GLN A 388 -11.42 4.61 -19.36
N ARG A 389 -10.82 5.16 -20.42
CA ARG A 389 -11.16 4.78 -21.81
C ARG A 389 -10.73 3.36 -22.19
N LYS A 390 -9.61 2.89 -21.61
CA LYS A 390 -9.06 1.54 -21.86
C LYS A 390 -9.69 0.47 -20.99
N ARG A 391 -10.34 0.86 -19.89
CA ARG A 391 -11.03 -0.04 -18.94
C ARG A 391 -11.85 -1.09 -19.68
N THR A 392 -11.62 -2.35 -19.36
CA THR A 392 -12.46 -3.47 -19.80
C THR A 392 -13.74 -3.48 -18.98
N VAL A 393 -14.80 -4.07 -19.53
CA VAL A 393 -16.02 -4.31 -18.77
C VAL A 393 -16.06 -5.80 -18.52
N ASP A 394 -15.83 -6.19 -17.27
CA ASP A 394 -15.74 -7.59 -16.93
C ASP A 394 -17.14 -8.19 -16.88
N ARG A 395 -17.22 -9.52 -16.84
CA ARG A 395 -18.50 -10.23 -16.80
C ARG A 395 -18.79 -10.70 -15.37
N ASP A 396 -20.04 -10.63 -14.97
CA ASP A 396 -20.54 -11.25 -13.74
C ASP A 396 -20.61 -12.78 -13.89
N ASP A 397 -20.97 -13.48 -12.82
CA ASP A 397 -21.10 -14.95 -12.78
C ASP A 397 -22.08 -15.51 -13.82
N TRP A 398 -22.98 -14.67 -14.34
CA TRP A 398 -23.97 -15.02 -15.35
C TRP A 398 -23.51 -14.68 -16.77
N GLY A 399 -22.26 -14.24 -16.92
CA GLY A 399 -21.67 -13.83 -18.18
C GLY A 399 -22.20 -12.49 -18.71
N ARG A 400 -22.92 -11.69 -17.92
CA ARG A 400 -23.39 -10.35 -18.29
C ARG A 400 -22.32 -9.32 -17.93
N PRO A 401 -22.19 -8.19 -18.64
CA PRO A 401 -21.19 -7.21 -18.24
C PRO A 401 -21.53 -6.62 -16.86
N LYS A 402 -20.54 -6.53 -15.95
CA LYS A 402 -20.70 -5.95 -14.61
C LYS A 402 -21.19 -4.51 -14.74
N ARG A 403 -22.30 -4.18 -14.07
CA ARG A 403 -22.94 -2.86 -14.16
C ARG A 403 -22.03 -1.75 -13.65
N THR A 404 -21.29 -2.02 -12.57
CA THR A 404 -20.30 -1.12 -11.96
C THR A 404 -19.21 -0.74 -12.98
N ASP A 405 -18.64 -1.71 -13.68
CA ASP A 405 -17.63 -1.44 -14.73
C ASP A 405 -18.19 -0.67 -15.92
N GLN A 406 -19.42 -0.96 -16.34
CA GLN A 406 -20.08 -0.19 -17.40
C GLN A 406 -20.25 1.27 -16.98
N LEU A 407 -20.65 1.51 -15.73
CA LEU A 407 -20.79 2.85 -15.19
C LEU A 407 -19.43 3.57 -15.11
N LYS A 408 -18.41 2.95 -14.49
CA LYS A 408 -17.02 3.46 -14.42
C LYS A 408 -16.51 3.87 -15.80
N LYS A 409 -16.67 3.00 -16.81
CA LYS A 409 -16.21 3.24 -18.19
C LYS A 409 -16.98 4.32 -18.95
N SER A 410 -18.29 4.44 -18.71
CA SER A 410 -19.16 5.35 -19.47
C SER A 410 -19.24 6.76 -18.87
N PHE A 411 -18.84 6.93 -17.61
CA PHE A 411 -18.88 8.21 -16.94
C PHE A 411 -17.89 9.21 -17.57
N ASN A 412 -18.39 10.40 -17.92
CA ASN A 412 -17.59 11.41 -18.60
C ASN A 412 -16.94 12.37 -17.59
N TRP A 413 -15.75 12.03 -17.14
CA TRP A 413 -14.96 12.84 -16.20
C TRP A 413 -14.41 14.14 -16.80
N LYS A 414 -14.24 14.21 -18.14
CA LYS A 414 -13.54 15.32 -18.81
C LYS A 414 -14.10 16.72 -18.51
N PRO A 415 -15.42 16.96 -18.48
CA PRO A 415 -15.99 18.28 -18.16
C PRO A 415 -15.74 18.72 -16.72
N LEU A 416 -15.43 17.79 -15.81
CA LEU A 416 -15.26 18.03 -14.37
C LEU A 416 -13.84 18.43 -13.99
N TYR A 417 -12.92 18.59 -14.94
CA TYR A 417 -11.51 18.92 -14.66
C TYR A 417 -11.35 20.12 -13.71
N GLN A 418 -12.13 21.19 -13.93
CA GLN A 418 -12.07 22.39 -13.08
C GLN A 418 -12.60 22.12 -11.66
N ASP A 419 -13.60 21.25 -11.52
CA ASP A 419 -14.12 20.88 -10.19
C ASP A 419 -13.05 20.11 -9.39
N PHE A 420 -12.35 19.17 -10.03
CA PHE A 420 -11.26 18.43 -9.40
C PHE A 420 -9.99 19.26 -9.15
N LEU A 421 -9.77 20.30 -9.93
CA LEU A 421 -8.68 21.26 -9.72
C LEU A 421 -8.92 22.12 -8.47
N GLN A 422 -10.18 22.44 -8.15
CA GLN A 422 -10.55 23.41 -7.12
C GLN A 422 -11.05 22.78 -5.81
N ALA A 423 -11.72 21.63 -5.88
CA ALA A 423 -12.30 20.99 -4.71
C ALA A 423 -11.20 20.44 -3.78
N PRO A 424 -11.34 20.59 -2.45
CA PRO A 424 -10.44 19.94 -1.50
C PRO A 424 -10.48 18.42 -1.61
N LEU A 425 -11.68 17.84 -1.65
CA LEU A 425 -11.92 16.39 -1.71
C LEU A 425 -12.90 16.04 -2.82
N ALA A 426 -12.72 14.85 -3.43
CA ALA A 426 -13.57 14.40 -4.53
C ALA A 426 -15.03 14.20 -4.10
N ASN A 427 -15.26 13.73 -2.87
CA ASN A 427 -16.59 13.54 -2.29
C ASN A 427 -17.39 14.85 -2.11
N GLN A 428 -16.77 16.02 -2.26
CA GLN A 428 -17.42 17.33 -2.25
C GLN A 428 -17.92 17.77 -3.63
N ILE A 429 -17.53 17.06 -4.70
CA ILE A 429 -17.98 17.33 -6.07
C ILE A 429 -19.35 16.67 -6.28
N PRO A 430 -20.42 17.42 -6.60
CA PRO A 430 -21.77 16.85 -6.74
C PRO A 430 -21.87 15.73 -7.78
N ALA A 431 -21.09 15.81 -8.86
CA ALA A 431 -21.03 14.76 -9.87
C ALA A 431 -20.43 13.45 -9.34
N VAL A 432 -19.44 13.52 -8.44
CA VAL A 432 -18.85 12.36 -7.76
C VAL A 432 -19.86 11.73 -6.80
N GLN A 433 -20.57 12.55 -6.01
CA GLN A 433 -21.62 12.05 -5.11
C GLN A 433 -22.70 11.27 -5.88
N ASN A 434 -23.18 11.83 -6.99
CA ASN A 434 -24.14 11.16 -7.87
C ASN A 434 -23.58 9.87 -8.49
N PHE A 435 -22.30 9.86 -8.86
CA PHE A 435 -21.62 8.67 -9.38
C PHE A 435 -21.53 7.57 -8.32
N LYS A 436 -21.07 7.88 -7.09
CA LYS A 436 -21.02 6.93 -5.97
C LYS A 436 -22.42 6.39 -5.62
N MET A 437 -23.45 7.25 -5.63
CA MET A 437 -24.83 6.80 -5.44
C MET A 437 -25.32 5.83 -6.53
N GLN A 438 -24.81 5.92 -7.76
CA GLN A 438 -25.15 4.99 -8.83
C GLN A 438 -24.36 3.69 -8.76
N LEU A 439 -23.15 3.71 -8.21
CA LEU A 439 -22.37 2.49 -7.93
C LEU A 439 -23.02 1.64 -6.83
N ALA A 440 -23.63 2.29 -5.83
CA ALA A 440 -24.33 1.60 -4.74
C ALA A 440 -25.72 1.01 -5.12
N GLN A 441 -26.17 1.18 -6.38
CA GLN A 441 -27.48 0.70 -6.89
C GLN A 441 -27.33 -0.43 -7.89
#